data_AF-A0AAW9KM75-F1
#
_entry.id   AF-A0AAW9KM75-F1
#
_cell.length_a   1.000
_cell.length_b   1.000
_cell.length_c   1.000
_cell.angle_alpha   90.00
_cell.angle_beta   90.00
_cell.angle_gamma   90.00
#
_symmetry.space_group_name_H-M   'P 1'
#
loop_
_entity.id
_entity.type
_entity.pdbx_description
1 polymer ?
#
loop_
_entity_poly.entity_id
_entity_poly.type
_entity_poly.pdbx_seq_one_letter_code
_entity_poly.pdbx_strand_id
1 'polypeptide(L)'
;LKKYANDNSVKIIGDMPIYVAEDGSDIWSNPKLFKIDENMTPVSVAGCPPDAFSVTGQLWGNPIYDWDAMEKDGYNWWILRVRESFKLFDVVRIDHFRGFESYWEIPYGDPTAEFGKWVKGPGNKLFDAIKA
;
A
#
# COMPACT_ATOMS: atom_id res chain seq x y z
N LEU A 1 -23.46 9.15 10.56
CA LEU A 1 -22.58 8.86 11.72
C LEU A 1 -21.47 9.90 11.88
N LYS A 2 -20.52 10.04 10.93
CA LYS A 2 -19.41 11.03 11.01
C LYS A 2 -19.86 12.44 11.41
N LYS A 3 -20.85 13.00 10.70
CA LYS A 3 -21.40 14.33 11.02
C LYS A 3 -21.84 14.44 12.49
N TYR A 4 -22.57 13.45 12.99
CA TYR A 4 -23.05 13.47 14.38
C TYR A 4 -21.89 13.40 15.39
N ALA A 5 -20.85 12.59 15.12
CA ALA A 5 -19.65 12.55 15.95
C ALA A 5 -18.95 13.92 15.96
N ASN A 6 -18.76 14.53 14.79
CA ASN A 6 -18.09 15.82 14.64
C ASN A 6 -18.88 16.96 15.28
N ASP A 7 -20.21 16.96 15.16
CA ASP A 7 -21.10 17.94 15.82
C ASP A 7 -20.98 17.83 17.36
N ASN A 8 -20.57 16.68 17.90
CA ASN A 8 -20.28 16.44 19.32
C ASN A 8 -18.78 16.51 19.64
N SER A 9 -17.96 17.14 18.79
CA SER A 9 -16.51 17.30 18.98
C SER A 9 -15.71 15.98 19.06
N VAL A 10 -16.27 14.87 18.57
CA VAL A 10 -15.57 13.58 18.45
C VAL A 10 -15.05 13.43 17.03
N LYS A 11 -13.74 13.25 16.87
CA LYS A 11 -13.10 12.96 15.57
C LYS A 11 -12.96 11.46 15.36
N ILE A 12 -13.04 11.02 14.11
CA ILE A 12 -12.90 9.61 13.72
C ILE A 12 -11.52 9.39 13.09
N ILE A 13 -10.78 8.45 13.66
CA ILE A 13 -9.52 7.94 13.10
C ILE A 13 -9.85 6.69 12.29
N GLY A 14 -9.67 6.77 10.98
CA GLY A 14 -9.73 5.61 10.08
C GLY A 14 -8.40 4.90 9.98
N ASP A 15 -8.42 3.78 9.27
CA ASP A 15 -7.26 2.94 9.04
C ASP A 15 -7.27 2.44 7.59
N MET A 16 -6.12 2.51 6.94
CA MET A 16 -5.94 2.16 5.54
C MET A 16 -4.73 1.22 5.41
N PRO A 17 -4.96 -0.05 5.02
CA PRO A 17 -3.95 -0.98 4.51
C PRO A 17 -3.02 -0.30 3.50
N ILE A 18 -1.68 -0.36 3.64
CA ILE A 18 -0.77 0.18 2.64
C ILE A 18 -1.02 -0.53 1.32
N TYR A 19 -1.14 -1.86 1.33
CA TYR A 19 -1.41 -2.69 0.17
C TYR A 19 -2.89 -3.02 0.02
N VAL A 20 -3.26 -3.45 -1.19
CA VAL A 20 -4.58 -3.99 -1.51
C VAL A 20 -4.48 -5.49 -1.78
N ALA A 21 -5.61 -6.19 -1.73
CA ALA A 21 -5.65 -7.63 -1.99
C ALA A 21 -5.54 -7.92 -3.50
N GLU A 22 -4.95 -9.07 -3.85
CA GLU A 22 -4.79 -9.54 -5.24
C GLU A 22 -6.12 -9.64 -5.98
N ASP A 23 -7.14 -10.17 -5.31
CA ASP A 23 -8.50 -10.37 -5.81
C ASP A 23 -9.39 -9.12 -5.70
N GLY A 24 -8.79 -7.95 -5.45
CA GLY A 24 -9.49 -6.68 -5.30
C GLY A 24 -9.77 -5.95 -6.61
N SER A 25 -10.85 -5.16 -6.64
CA SER A 25 -11.19 -4.32 -7.81
C SER A 25 -10.13 -3.26 -8.13
N ASP A 26 -9.35 -2.84 -7.13
CA ASP A 26 -8.25 -1.90 -7.30
C ASP A 26 -7.22 -2.39 -8.33
N ILE A 27 -6.85 -3.68 -8.25
CA ILE A 27 -5.90 -4.31 -9.16
C ILE A 27 -6.56 -4.60 -10.50
N TRP A 28 -7.77 -5.18 -10.49
CA TRP A 28 -8.50 -5.48 -11.73
C TRP A 28 -8.69 -4.25 -12.62
N SER A 29 -9.04 -3.10 -12.03
CA SER A 29 -9.26 -1.85 -12.76
C SER A 29 -7.99 -1.06 -13.08
N ASN A 30 -6.89 -1.29 -12.34
CA ASN A 30 -5.66 -0.51 -12.50
C ASN A 30 -4.39 -1.39 -12.59
N PRO A 31 -4.37 -2.43 -13.44
CA PRO A 31 -3.31 -3.44 -13.45
C PRO A 31 -1.90 -2.84 -13.62
N LYS A 32 -1.79 -1.79 -14.45
CA LYS A 32 -0.55 -1.06 -14.73
C LYS A 32 0.11 -0.37 -13.52
N LEU A 33 -0.60 -0.25 -12.39
CA LEU A 33 -0.09 0.37 -11.17
C LEU A 33 0.53 -0.65 -10.20
N PHE A 34 0.56 -1.92 -10.58
CA PHE A 34 1.04 -3.04 -9.78
C PHE A 34 2.05 -3.86 -10.58
N LYS A 35 2.99 -4.51 -9.87
CA LYS A 35 3.96 -5.43 -10.45
C LYS A 35 3.30 -6.79 -10.73
N ILE A 36 2.48 -6.82 -11.76
CA ILE A 36 1.78 -8.02 -12.24
C ILE A 36 2.13 -8.28 -13.71
N ASP A 37 2.02 -9.54 -14.13
CA ASP A 37 2.26 -9.96 -15.51
C ASP A 37 1.01 -9.82 -16.39
N GLU A 38 1.13 -10.22 -17.66
CA GLU A 38 0.04 -10.17 -18.65
C GLU A 38 -1.16 -11.07 -18.29
N ASN A 39 -0.97 -12.05 -17.39
CA ASN A 39 -2.01 -12.96 -16.91
C ASN A 39 -2.63 -12.47 -15.60
N MET A 40 -2.39 -11.22 -15.19
CA MET A 40 -2.84 -10.65 -13.91
C MET A 40 -2.25 -11.36 -12.68
N THR A 41 -1.12 -12.05 -12.84
CA THR A 41 -0.42 -12.74 -11.75
C THR A 41 0.68 -11.85 -11.16
N PRO A 42 0.83 -11.75 -9.83
CA PRO A 42 1.91 -10.97 -9.24
C PRO A 42 3.29 -11.47 -9.67
N VAL A 43 4.18 -10.54 -10.02
CA VAL A 43 5.61 -10.84 -10.24
C VAL A 43 6.34 -10.94 -8.89
N SER A 44 5.90 -10.12 -7.94
CA SER A 44 6.42 -10.07 -6.57
C SER A 44 5.33 -9.64 -5.59
N VAL A 45 5.46 -10.10 -4.35
CA VAL A 45 4.50 -9.87 -3.28
C VAL A 45 5.12 -9.24 -2.04
N ALA A 46 4.25 -8.66 -1.22
CA ALA A 46 4.59 -7.98 0.01
C ALA A 46 4.84 -8.96 1.17
N GLY A 47 5.66 -8.48 2.10
CA GLY A 47 5.91 -9.13 3.37
C GLY A 47 6.82 -8.30 4.27
N CYS A 48 7.40 -8.96 5.27
CA CYS A 48 8.51 -8.43 6.04
C CYS A 48 9.62 -9.49 6.16
N PRO A 49 10.91 -9.06 6.23
CA PRO A 49 12.02 -9.99 6.30
C PRO A 49 12.03 -10.75 7.63
N PRO A 50 12.83 -11.83 7.72
CA PRO A 50 13.21 -12.41 9.00
C PRO A 50 13.78 -11.38 9.97
N ASP A 51 13.46 -11.56 11.24
CA ASP A 51 13.98 -10.76 12.34
C ASP A 51 14.11 -11.61 13.62
N ALA A 52 14.45 -10.97 14.74
CA ALA A 52 14.59 -11.65 16.02
C ALA A 52 13.29 -12.29 16.54
N PHE A 53 12.13 -11.93 15.98
CA PHE A 53 10.81 -12.42 16.38
C PHE A 53 10.24 -13.46 15.40
N SER A 54 10.65 -13.44 14.13
CA SER A 54 10.26 -14.42 13.11
C SER A 54 11.44 -14.87 12.26
N VAL A 55 11.79 -16.16 12.35
CA VAL A 55 12.91 -16.76 11.61
C VAL A 55 12.69 -16.80 10.10
N THR A 56 11.43 -16.83 9.63
CA THR A 56 11.08 -16.88 8.20
C THR A 56 10.46 -15.58 7.69
N GLY A 57 10.43 -14.54 8.52
CA GLY A 57 9.71 -13.29 8.23
C GLY A 57 8.19 -13.51 8.17
N GLN A 58 7.51 -12.70 7.38
CA GLN A 58 6.07 -12.86 7.11
C GLN A 58 5.78 -12.63 5.63
N LEU A 59 5.15 -13.62 5.00
CA LEU A 59 4.67 -13.53 3.62
C LEU A 59 3.20 -13.11 3.66
N TRP A 60 2.89 -11.89 3.21
CA TRP A 60 1.52 -11.37 3.23
C TRP A 60 0.77 -11.67 1.93
N GLY A 61 1.50 -11.78 0.81
CA GLY A 61 0.93 -12.15 -0.49
C GLY A 61 0.30 -11.01 -1.28
N ASN A 62 0.22 -9.79 -0.73
CA ASN A 62 -0.32 -8.65 -1.47
C ASN A 62 0.57 -8.30 -2.67
N PRO A 63 0.00 -7.93 -3.83
CA PRO A 63 0.79 -7.46 -4.95
C PRO A 63 1.48 -6.13 -4.65
N ILE A 64 2.71 -5.99 -5.12
CA ILE A 64 3.52 -4.78 -4.93
C ILE A 64 3.15 -3.70 -5.97
N TYR A 65 3.20 -2.43 -5.56
CA TYR A 65 3.01 -1.29 -6.45
C TYR A 65 4.14 -1.12 -7.47
N ASP A 66 3.78 -0.73 -8.69
CA ASP A 66 4.71 -0.11 -9.63
C ASP A 66 4.78 1.39 -9.33
N TRP A 67 5.67 1.76 -8.40
CA TRP A 67 5.85 3.16 -7.99
C TRP A 67 6.36 4.06 -9.12
N ASP A 68 7.08 3.53 -10.10
CA ASP A 68 7.53 4.29 -11.27
C ASP A 68 6.35 4.60 -12.20
N ALA A 69 5.43 3.64 -12.37
CA ALA A 69 4.18 3.86 -13.10
C ALA A 69 3.28 4.88 -12.40
N MET A 70 3.16 4.81 -11.08
CA MET A 70 2.41 5.80 -10.29
C MET A 70 3.06 7.18 -10.33
N GLU A 71 4.40 7.30 -10.28
CA GLU A 71 5.06 8.60 -10.35
C GLU A 71 4.77 9.31 -11.69
N LYS A 72 4.67 8.55 -12.80
CA LYS A 72 4.39 9.11 -14.14
C LYS A 72 3.03 9.81 -14.24
N ASP A 73 2.04 9.40 -13.45
CA ASP A 73 0.72 10.04 -13.41
C ASP A 73 0.52 10.98 -12.22
N GLY A 74 1.61 11.28 -11.49
CA GLY A 74 1.57 12.16 -10.32
C GLY A 74 0.92 11.51 -9.10
N TYR A 75 0.99 10.18 -8.98
CA TYR A 75 0.41 9.39 -7.88
C TYR A 75 -1.11 9.50 -7.77
N ASN A 76 -1.80 9.66 -8.91
CA ASN A 76 -3.23 10.01 -8.93
C ASN A 76 -4.10 8.99 -8.19
N TRP A 77 -3.78 7.69 -8.30
CA TRP A 77 -4.50 6.63 -7.59
C TRP A 77 -4.43 6.80 -6.06
N TRP A 78 -3.24 7.09 -5.51
CA TRP A 78 -3.07 7.32 -4.08
C TRP A 78 -3.73 8.62 -3.60
N ILE A 79 -3.66 9.69 -4.39
CA ILE A 79 -4.35 10.95 -4.09
C ILE A 79 -5.86 10.71 -3.97
N LEU A 80 -6.45 9.98 -4.92
CA LEU A 80 -7.86 9.61 -4.88
C LEU A 80 -8.18 8.74 -3.67
N ARG A 81 -7.38 7.72 -3.38
CA ARG A 81 -7.55 6.83 -2.22
C ARG A 81 -7.59 7.59 -0.89
N VAL A 82 -6.67 8.53 -0.71
CA VAL A 82 -6.61 9.41 0.48
C VAL A 82 -7.81 10.36 0.52
N ARG A 83 -8.17 10.97 -0.61
CA ARG A 83 -9.32 11.88 -0.72
C ARG A 83 -10.63 11.18 -0.37
N GLU A 84 -10.87 9.97 -0.87
CA GLU A 84 -12.05 9.18 -0.54
C GLU A 84 -12.09 8.82 0.94
N SER A 85 -10.94 8.49 1.54
CA SER A 85 -10.84 8.17 2.97
C SER A 85 -11.19 9.35 3.86
N PHE A 86 -10.80 10.57 3.50
CA PHE A 86 -11.17 11.78 4.24
C PHE A 86 -12.67 12.14 4.13
N LYS A 87 -13.43 11.55 3.19
CA LYS A 87 -14.89 11.65 3.23
C LYS A 87 -15.44 10.92 4.45
N LEU A 88 -14.81 9.82 4.86
CA LEU A 88 -15.26 8.97 5.97
C LEU A 88 -14.62 9.35 7.31
N PHE A 89 -13.35 9.75 7.31
CA PHE A 89 -12.54 9.93 8.52
C PHE A 89 -12.00 11.36 8.62
N ASP A 90 -11.64 11.79 9.83
CA ASP A 90 -10.98 13.08 10.06
C ASP A 90 -9.45 12.94 10.08
N VAL A 91 -8.98 11.75 10.45
CA VAL A 91 -7.57 11.33 10.39
C VAL A 91 -7.53 9.93 9.80
N VAL A 92 -6.50 9.63 9.00
CA VAL A 92 -6.29 8.29 8.45
C VAL A 92 -4.94 7.77 8.93
N ARG A 93 -4.95 6.66 9.66
CA ARG A 93 -3.75 5.85 9.88
C ARG A 93 -3.47 5.08 8.60
N ILE A 94 -2.24 5.06 8.16
CA ILE A 94 -1.78 4.13 7.12
C ILE A 94 -0.87 3.13 7.83
N ASP A 95 -1.27 1.86 7.82
CA ASP A 95 -0.44 0.79 8.38
C ASP A 95 0.83 0.60 7.54
N HIS A 96 1.81 -0.07 8.12
CA HIS A 96 3.10 -0.35 7.49
C HIS A 96 3.72 0.86 6.75
N PHE A 97 3.56 2.06 7.32
CA PHE A 97 4.00 3.34 6.76
C PHE A 97 5.47 3.35 6.28
N ARG A 98 6.33 2.54 6.91
CA ARG A 98 7.73 2.40 6.53
C ARG A 98 7.91 1.92 5.07
N GLY A 99 6.91 1.25 4.50
CA GLY A 99 6.87 0.79 3.12
C GLY A 99 6.96 1.91 2.08
N PHE A 100 6.56 3.15 2.44
CA PHE A 100 6.75 4.31 1.57
C PHE A 100 8.21 4.75 1.45
N GLU A 101 9.06 4.43 2.44
CA GLU A 101 10.50 4.69 2.37
C GLU A 101 11.22 3.51 1.69
N SER A 102 11.00 2.29 2.18
CA SER A 102 11.43 1.05 1.54
C SER A 102 10.48 -0.08 1.93
N TYR A 103 10.19 -0.99 1.00
CA TYR A 103 9.37 -2.17 1.22
C TYR A 103 10.15 -3.45 0.97
N TRP A 104 9.71 -4.55 1.58
CA TRP A 104 10.29 -5.87 1.37
C TRP A 104 9.56 -6.55 0.22
N GLU A 105 10.28 -6.82 -0.85
CA GLU A 105 9.77 -7.40 -2.10
C GLU A 105 10.20 -8.85 -2.19
N ILE A 106 9.23 -9.78 -2.21
CA ILE A 106 9.47 -11.22 -2.27
C ILE A 106 9.03 -11.72 -3.65
N PRO A 107 9.84 -12.53 -4.37
CA PRO A 107 9.41 -13.17 -5.60
C PRO A 107 8.10 -13.93 -5.43
N TYR A 108 7.17 -13.80 -6.38
CA TYR A 108 5.92 -14.57 -6.31
C TYR A 108 6.20 -16.07 -6.46
N GLY A 109 5.51 -16.87 -5.64
CA GLY A 109 5.67 -18.32 -5.58
C GLY A 109 6.64 -18.80 -4.49
N ASP A 110 7.39 -17.91 -3.85
CA ASP A 110 8.22 -18.29 -2.70
C ASP A 110 7.34 -18.72 -1.50
N PRO A 111 7.74 -19.77 -0.76
CA PRO A 111 6.95 -20.28 0.36
C PRO A 111 7.11 -19.44 1.65
N THR A 112 8.15 -18.60 1.73
CA THR A 112 8.49 -17.77 2.89
C THR A 112 8.99 -16.39 2.45
N ALA A 113 9.21 -15.48 3.40
CA ALA A 113 9.70 -14.12 3.13
C ALA A 113 11.23 -13.99 3.16
N GLU A 114 11.97 -15.09 3.34
CA GLU A 114 13.41 -15.09 3.57
C GLU A 114 14.21 -14.57 2.37
N PHE A 115 13.72 -14.81 1.15
CA PHE A 115 14.45 -14.53 -0.09
C PHE A 115 14.01 -13.23 -0.78
N GLY A 116 13.37 -12.33 -0.02
CA GLY A 116 13.04 -10.99 -0.51
C GLY A 116 14.24 -10.03 -0.52
N LYS A 117 13.96 -8.79 -0.91
CA LYS A 117 14.94 -7.68 -0.87
C LYS A 117 14.27 -6.37 -0.49
N TRP A 118 15.05 -5.47 0.13
CA TRP A 118 14.60 -4.09 0.34
C TRP A 118 14.63 -3.32 -0.97
N VAL A 119 13.49 -2.75 -1.35
CA VAL A 119 13.35 -1.88 -2.52
C VAL A 119 12.89 -0.51 -2.04
N LYS A 120 13.44 0.56 -2.63
CA LYS A 120 13.03 1.92 -2.28
C LYS A 120 11.60 2.19 -2.72
N GLY A 121 10.82 2.77 -1.81
CA GLY A 121 9.49 3.30 -2.09
C GLY A 121 9.55 4.71 -2.69
N PRO A 122 8.39 5.37 -2.85
CA PRO A 122 8.29 6.70 -3.46
C PRO A 122 8.84 7.82 -2.55
N GLY A 123 9.04 7.53 -1.27
CA GLY A 123 9.50 8.49 -0.27
C GLY A 123 8.61 9.72 -0.20
N ASN A 124 9.23 10.89 -0.09
CA ASN A 124 8.51 12.16 0.05
C ASN A 124 7.71 12.55 -1.19
N LYS A 125 8.07 12.09 -2.39
CA LYS A 125 7.40 12.50 -3.64
C LYS A 125 5.89 12.23 -3.60
N LEU A 126 5.48 11.08 -3.08
CA LEU A 126 4.07 10.74 -2.88
C LEU A 126 3.39 11.71 -1.91
N PHE A 127 4.01 11.97 -0.76
CA PHE A 127 3.42 12.81 0.28
C PHE A 127 3.34 14.28 -0.13
N ASP A 128 4.29 14.76 -0.93
CA ASP A 128 4.25 16.09 -1.49
C ASP A 128 3.13 16.22 -2.53
N ALA A 129 2.90 15.18 -3.35
CA ALA A 129 1.77 15.13 -4.28
C ALA A 129 0.40 15.07 -3.57
N ILE A 130 0.30 14.39 -2.43
CA ILE A 130 -0.94 14.33 -1.63
C ILE A 130 -1.27 15.67 -0.96
N LYS A 131 -0.25 16.48 -0.62
CA LYS A 131 -0.43 17.79 0.03
C LYS A 131 -0.81 18.91 -0.93
N ALA A 132 -0.48 18.76 -2.21
CA ALA A 132 -0.71 19.76 -3.26
C ALA A 132 -2.19 19.92 -3.60
#